data_AF-A0A972PC72-F1
#
_entry.id   AF-A0A972PC72-F1
#
_cell.length_a   1.000
_cell.length_b   1.000
_cell.length_c   1.000
_cell.angle_alpha   90.00
_cell.angle_beta   90.00
_cell.angle_gamma   90.00
#
_symmetry.space_group_name_H-M   'P 1'
#
loop_
_entity.id
_entity.type
_entity.pdbx_description
1 polymer ?
#
loop_
_entity_poly.entity_id
_entity_poly.type
_entity_poly.pdbx_seq_one_letter_code
_entity_poly.pdbx_strand_id
1 'polypeptide(L)'
;MRNTRRVEVFGSRPLGGAWVLDQLWRELGIKEAILGLAKKRKFQTPVERAIFAMVANRALAPSSKLKVEDWVKEDVVIPELEEVGVHQLYRVMDFLLEAEKDHQWQVYGSVAHLPEPRSGPFIL
;
A
#
# COMPACT_ATOMS: atom_id res chain seq x y z
N MET A 1 -23.97 26.03 -33.09
CA MET A 1 -23.67 24.58 -33.24
C MET A 1 -22.83 24.15 -32.04
N ARG A 2 -23.33 23.28 -31.15
CA ARG A 2 -22.55 22.79 -30.00
C ARG A 2 -21.69 21.61 -30.47
N ASN A 3 -20.38 21.76 -30.36
CA ASN A 3 -19.41 20.70 -30.63
C ASN A 3 -19.42 19.73 -29.44
N THR A 4 -20.25 18.68 -29.53
CA THR A 4 -20.29 17.62 -28.52
C THR A 4 -19.08 16.71 -28.75
N ARG A 5 -17.98 16.97 -28.03
CA ARG A 5 -16.85 16.03 -27.99
C ARG A 5 -17.34 14.70 -27.44
N ARG A 6 -17.27 13.64 -28.27
CA ARG A 6 -17.53 12.27 -27.83
C ARG A 6 -16.48 11.89 -26.80
N VAL A 7 -16.91 11.52 -25.60
CA VAL A 7 -16.06 10.90 -24.59
C VAL A 7 -16.28 9.40 -24.71
N GLU A 8 -15.22 8.66 -25.03
CA GLU A 8 -15.23 7.20 -25.05
C GLU A 8 -14.57 6.68 -23.76
N VAL A 9 -15.26 5.80 -23.05
CA VAL A 9 -14.79 5.21 -21.78
C VAL A 9 -14.08 3.90 -22.09
N PHE A 10 -12.77 3.84 -21.85
CA PHE A 10 -11.94 2.67 -22.12
C PHE A 10 -11.91 1.64 -20.98
N GLY A 11 -12.39 1.99 -19.79
CA GLY A 11 -12.44 1.08 -18.64
C GLY A 11 -12.80 1.78 -17.33
N SER A 12 -13.09 1.00 -16.29
CA SER A 12 -13.36 1.48 -14.93
C SER A 12 -12.81 0.48 -13.92
N ARG A 13 -11.97 0.95 -12.99
CA ARG A 13 -11.38 0.14 -11.92
C ARG A 13 -11.70 0.74 -10.54
N PRO A 14 -12.02 -0.07 -9.52
CA PRO A 14 -12.17 0.40 -8.15
C PRO A 14 -10.97 1.19 -7.64
N LEU A 15 -11.23 2.37 -7.09
CA LEU A 15 -10.23 3.20 -6.37
C LEU A 15 -10.55 3.32 -4.87
N GLY A 16 -11.83 3.27 -4.48
CA GLY A 16 -12.27 3.63 -3.13
C GLY A 16 -11.56 2.87 -2.00
N GLY A 17 -11.55 1.54 -2.07
CA GLY A 17 -10.91 0.70 -1.05
C GLY A 17 -9.40 0.95 -0.96
N ALA A 18 -8.71 0.97 -2.10
CA ALA A 18 -7.27 1.23 -2.13
C ALA A 18 -6.92 2.63 -1.65
N TRP A 19 -7.74 3.64 -1.97
CA TRP A 19 -7.54 5.00 -1.51
C TRP A 19 -7.70 5.14 0.01
N VAL A 20 -8.74 4.53 0.60
CA VAL A 20 -8.95 4.55 2.06
C VAL A 20 -7.78 3.88 2.77
N LEU A 21 -7.32 2.74 2.26
CA LEU A 21 -6.13 2.08 2.80
C LEU A 21 -4.88 2.94 2.65
N ASP A 22 -4.71 3.68 1.55
CA ASP A 22 -3.57 4.59 1.35
C ASP A 22 -3.59 5.76 2.33
N GLN A 23 -4.77 6.30 2.66
CA GLN A 23 -4.90 7.33 3.69
C GLN A 23 -4.51 6.78 5.06
N LEU A 24 -5.06 5.64 5.45
CA LEU A 24 -4.71 5.00 6.72
C LEU A 24 -3.21 4.67 6.80
N TRP A 25 -2.63 4.19 5.70
CA TRP A 25 -1.21 3.88 5.59
C TRP A 25 -0.31 5.09 5.85
N ARG A 26 -0.72 6.27 5.40
CA ARG A 26 -0.05 7.56 5.66
C ARG A 26 -0.32 8.07 7.08
N GLU A 27 -1.56 8.00 7.56
CA GLU A 27 -1.92 8.44 8.92
C GLU A 27 -1.20 7.63 10.01
N LEU A 28 -1.01 6.33 9.79
CA LEU A 28 -0.24 5.46 10.66
C LEU A 28 1.29 5.65 10.53
N GLY A 29 1.75 6.51 9.61
CA GLY A 29 3.18 6.77 9.37
C GLY A 29 3.94 5.62 8.73
N ILE A 30 3.24 4.63 8.17
CA ILE A 30 3.86 3.42 7.60
C ILE A 30 4.60 3.77 6.31
N LYS A 31 4.03 4.66 5.48
CA LYS A 31 4.68 5.16 4.25
C LYS A 31 6.05 5.75 4.59
N GLU A 32 6.10 6.64 5.56
CA GLU A 32 7.31 7.36 5.97
C GLU A 32 8.33 6.41 6.59
N ALA A 33 7.90 5.46 7.42
CA ALA A 33 8.76 4.45 8.01
C ALA A 33 9.45 3.59 6.95
N ILE A 34 8.68 3.07 5.98
CA ILE A 34 9.22 2.24 4.89
C ILE A 34 10.16 3.05 4.00
N LEU A 35 9.79 4.28 3.63
CA LEU A 35 10.67 5.15 2.84
C LEU A 35 11.98 5.47 3.60
N GLY A 36 11.92 5.65 4.92
CA GLY A 36 13.09 5.82 5.77
C GLY A 36 14.03 4.62 5.76
N LEU A 37 13.47 3.40 5.82
CA LEU A 37 14.24 2.16 5.72
C LEU A 37 14.82 1.96 4.31
N ALA A 38 14.02 2.23 3.28
CA ALA A 38 14.42 2.08 1.88
C ALA A 38 15.50 3.09 1.47
N LYS A 39 15.54 4.31 2.03
CA LYS A 39 16.59 5.30 1.73
C LYS A 39 18.02 4.78 1.97
N LYS A 40 18.21 3.86 2.92
CA LYS A 40 19.53 3.27 3.22
C LYS A 40 20.02 2.31 2.13
N ARG A 41 19.12 1.80 1.28
CA ARG A 41 19.38 0.74 0.31
C ARG A 41 18.85 1.23 -1.04
N LYS A 42 19.73 1.71 -1.94
CA LYS A 42 19.37 2.38 -3.22
C LYS A 42 18.47 1.52 -4.14
N PHE A 43 17.17 1.47 -3.89
CA PHE A 43 16.21 0.75 -4.72
C PHE A 43 15.80 1.57 -5.94
N GLN A 44 15.69 0.90 -7.09
CA GLN A 44 15.22 1.49 -8.36
C GLN A 44 13.69 1.43 -8.49
N THR A 45 13.03 0.53 -7.76
CA THR A 45 11.57 0.36 -7.72
C THR A 45 10.98 1.14 -6.54
N PRO A 46 9.76 1.70 -6.65
CA PRO A 46 9.04 2.26 -5.51
C PRO A 46 8.67 1.16 -4.51
N VAL A 47 9.62 0.81 -3.63
CA VAL A 47 9.51 -0.27 -2.62
C VAL A 47 8.26 -0.11 -1.78
N GLU A 48 7.99 1.10 -1.29
CA GLU A 48 6.83 1.37 -0.47
C GLU A 48 5.52 1.08 -1.21
N ARG A 49 5.39 1.48 -2.47
CA ARG A 49 4.18 1.21 -3.26
C ARG A 49 3.98 -0.27 -3.52
N ALA A 50 5.05 -1.01 -3.79
CA ALA A 50 4.96 -2.46 -3.96
C ALA A 50 4.53 -3.18 -2.67
N ILE A 51 5.04 -2.76 -1.50
CA ILE A 51 4.59 -3.28 -0.19
C ILE A 51 3.12 -2.94 0.02
N PHE A 52 2.75 -1.67 -0.19
CA PHE A 52 1.37 -1.23 -0.07
C PHE A 52 0.43 -2.06 -0.95
N ALA A 53 0.80 -2.30 -2.22
CA ALA A 53 0.01 -3.10 -3.13
C ALA A 53 -0.21 -4.54 -2.63
N MET A 54 0.80 -5.17 -2.05
CA MET A 54 0.65 -6.50 -1.44
C MET A 54 -0.30 -6.48 -0.24
N VAL A 55 -0.20 -5.47 0.64
CA VAL A 55 -1.08 -5.33 1.80
C VAL A 55 -2.52 -5.04 1.37
N ALA A 56 -2.70 -4.10 0.45
CA ALA A 56 -4.00 -3.72 -0.09
C ALA A 56 -4.66 -4.89 -0.84
N ASN A 57 -3.89 -5.67 -1.60
CA ASN A 57 -4.38 -6.88 -2.25
C ASN A 57 -4.92 -7.89 -1.23
N ARG A 58 -4.20 -8.11 -0.11
CA ARG A 58 -4.69 -9.00 0.96
C ARG A 58 -5.95 -8.47 1.65
N ALA A 59 -6.07 -7.15 1.83
CA ALA A 59 -7.22 -6.55 2.49
C ALA A 59 -8.48 -6.52 1.60
N LEU A 60 -8.30 -6.25 0.30
CA LEU A 60 -9.42 -5.99 -0.62
C LEU A 60 -9.76 -7.20 -1.51
N ALA A 61 -8.80 -8.08 -1.77
CA ALA A 61 -8.95 -9.24 -2.63
C ALA A 61 -8.29 -10.50 -2.02
N PRO A 62 -8.57 -10.84 -0.73
CA PRO A 62 -7.88 -11.92 0.01
C PRO A 62 -7.97 -13.30 -0.65
N SER A 63 -9.03 -13.54 -1.43
CA SER A 63 -9.31 -14.80 -2.13
C SER A 63 -9.00 -14.76 -3.63
N SER A 64 -8.31 -13.71 -4.11
CA SER A 64 -8.02 -13.57 -5.53
C SER A 64 -7.11 -14.71 -6.00
N LYS A 65 -7.53 -15.39 -7.07
CA LYS A 65 -6.67 -16.34 -7.81
C LYS A 65 -5.60 -15.60 -8.62
N LEU A 66 -5.68 -14.29 -8.72
CA LEU A 66 -4.79 -13.44 -9.50
C LEU A 66 -3.62 -12.99 -8.63
N LYS A 67 -2.42 -13.05 -9.21
CA LYS A 67 -1.20 -12.56 -8.57
C LYS A 67 -1.33 -11.05 -8.37
N VAL A 68 -0.65 -10.50 -7.36
CA VAL A 68 -0.65 -9.06 -7.08
C VAL A 68 -0.32 -8.24 -8.34
N GLU A 69 0.57 -8.73 -9.20
CA GLU A 69 0.90 -8.16 -10.52
C GLU A 69 -0.34 -7.95 -11.40
N ASP A 70 -1.12 -9.01 -11.64
CA ASP A 70 -2.34 -8.95 -12.45
C ASP A 70 -3.40 -8.06 -11.81
N TRP A 71 -3.54 -8.13 -10.47
CA TRP A 71 -4.52 -7.34 -9.73
C TRP A 71 -4.25 -5.84 -9.82
N VAL A 72 -2.99 -5.40 -9.64
CA VAL A 72 -2.60 -3.99 -9.78
C VAL A 72 -2.86 -3.49 -11.19
N LYS A 73 -2.60 -4.33 -12.19
CA LYS A 73 -2.74 -3.95 -13.59
C LYS A 73 -4.20 -3.84 -14.01
N GLU A 74 -5.03 -4.80 -13.65
CA GLU A 74 -6.36 -4.96 -14.26
C GLU A 74 -7.53 -4.61 -13.32
N ASP A 75 -7.37 -4.76 -12.00
CA ASP A 75 -8.50 -4.78 -11.07
C ASP A 75 -8.58 -3.59 -10.11
N VAL A 76 -7.50 -2.83 -9.91
CA VAL A 76 -7.48 -1.73 -8.93
C VAL A 76 -6.70 -0.53 -9.45
N VAL A 77 -7.04 0.67 -8.95
CA VAL A 77 -6.21 1.86 -9.12
C VAL A 77 -5.38 2.07 -7.86
N ILE A 78 -4.05 1.97 -8.00
CA ILE A 78 -3.10 2.33 -6.97
C ILE A 78 -2.32 3.57 -7.44
N PRO A 79 -2.51 4.75 -6.81
CA PRO A 79 -1.71 5.92 -7.13
C PRO A 79 -0.22 5.62 -7.01
N GLU A 80 0.58 6.19 -7.92
CA GLU A 80 2.04 6.02 -7.99
C GLU A 80 2.50 4.58 -8.33
N LEU A 81 1.58 3.68 -8.69
CA LEU A 81 1.89 2.30 -9.09
C LEU A 81 0.87 1.78 -10.11
N GLU A 82 1.15 2.02 -11.40
CA GLU A 82 0.29 1.56 -12.50
C GLU A 82 0.48 0.06 -12.80
N GLU A 83 1.71 -0.43 -12.62
CA GLU A 83 2.07 -1.83 -12.80
C GLU A 83 3.17 -2.23 -11.80
N VAL A 84 3.23 -3.51 -11.46
CA VAL A 84 4.28 -4.08 -10.61
C VAL A 84 4.66 -5.47 -11.09
N GLY A 85 5.94 -5.68 -11.34
CA GLY A 85 6.43 -6.97 -11.81
C GLY A 85 6.60 -7.99 -10.67
N VAL A 86 6.36 -9.26 -10.91
CA VAL A 86 6.61 -10.33 -9.90
C VAL A 86 8.04 -10.29 -9.34
N HIS A 87 9.06 -10.01 -10.16
CA HIS A 87 10.44 -9.87 -9.68
C HIS A 87 10.64 -8.69 -8.72
N GLN A 88 9.88 -7.62 -8.90
CA GLN A 88 9.89 -6.47 -7.99
C GLN A 88 9.25 -6.84 -6.66
N LEU A 89 8.15 -7.60 -6.68
CA LEU A 89 7.51 -8.10 -5.47
C LEU A 89 8.45 -9.02 -4.67
N TYR A 90 9.18 -9.93 -5.33
CA TYR A 90 10.20 -10.74 -4.67
C TYR A 90 11.32 -9.90 -4.05
N ARG A 91 11.86 -8.94 -4.79
CA ARG A 91 12.90 -8.03 -4.28
C ARG A 91 12.44 -7.23 -3.04
N VAL A 92 11.17 -6.86 -3.01
CA VAL A 92 10.55 -6.15 -1.89
C VAL A 92 10.34 -7.06 -0.69
N MET A 93 9.98 -8.32 -0.91
CA MET A 93 9.95 -9.32 0.17
C MET A 93 11.35 -9.58 0.74
N ASP A 94 12.37 -9.69 -0.10
CA ASP A 94 13.76 -9.81 0.35
C ASP A 94 14.18 -8.60 1.18
N PHE A 95 13.79 -7.39 0.77
CA PHE A 95 13.99 -6.17 1.55
C PHE A 95 13.33 -6.25 2.94
N LEU A 96 12.09 -6.74 3.03
CA LEU A 96 11.40 -6.89 4.32
C LEU A 96 12.11 -7.91 5.22
N LEU A 97 12.57 -9.05 4.67
CA LEU A 97 13.32 -10.07 5.41
C LEU A 97 14.70 -9.56 5.88
N GLU A 98 15.38 -8.75 5.07
CA GLU A 98 16.63 -8.11 5.46
C GLU A 98 16.41 -7.05 6.55
N ALA A 99 15.36 -6.24 6.43
CA ALA A 99 15.00 -5.24 7.43
C ALA A 99 14.63 -5.89 8.78
N GLU A 100 13.97 -7.04 8.76
CA GLU A 100 13.65 -7.83 9.97
C GLU A 100 14.92 -8.29 10.70
N LYS A 101 15.92 -8.79 9.96
CA LYS A 101 17.22 -9.21 10.52
C LYS A 101 17.97 -8.06 11.19
N ASP A 102 17.82 -6.84 10.67
CA ASP A 102 18.46 -5.65 11.23
C ASP A 102 17.63 -4.98 12.35
N HIS A 103 16.30 -5.18 12.41
CA HIS A 103 15.39 -4.38 13.27
C HIS A 103 14.19 -5.17 13.83
N GLN A 104 14.38 -6.36 14.43
CA GLN A 104 13.30 -7.11 15.11
C GLN A 104 12.48 -6.28 16.15
N TRP A 105 12.97 -5.12 16.60
CA TRP A 105 12.32 -4.32 17.64
C TRP A 105 11.49 -3.11 17.16
N GLN A 106 11.60 -2.66 15.90
CA GLN A 106 11.01 -1.37 15.50
C GLN A 106 9.62 -1.47 14.83
N VAL A 107 9.35 -2.51 14.06
CA VAL A 107 8.06 -2.65 13.35
C VAL A 107 6.94 -3.06 14.31
N TYR A 108 7.24 -3.88 15.33
CA TYR A 108 6.28 -4.25 16.37
C TYR A 108 5.77 -3.03 17.15
N GLY A 109 6.62 -2.02 17.37
CA GLY A 109 6.25 -0.81 18.13
C GLY A 109 5.20 0.06 17.44
N SER A 110 5.20 0.13 16.10
CA SER A 110 4.27 0.99 15.35
C SER A 110 2.84 0.44 15.27
N VAL A 111 2.67 -0.89 15.33
CA VAL A 111 1.37 -1.57 15.33
C VAL A 111 0.89 -1.89 16.75
N ALA A 112 1.81 -2.14 17.69
CA ALA A 112 1.47 -2.39 19.10
C ALA A 112 1.02 -1.14 19.85
N HIS A 113 1.36 0.06 19.37
CA HIS A 113 0.85 1.31 19.93
C HIS A 113 -0.45 1.74 19.22
N LEU A 114 -1.42 0.82 19.13
CA LEU A 114 -2.81 1.23 19.07
C LEU A 114 -3.05 2.09 20.33
N PRO A 115 -3.35 3.39 20.23
CA PRO A 115 -3.77 4.12 21.41
C PRO A 115 -5.03 3.43 21.93
N GLU A 116 -4.98 2.95 23.18
CA GLU A 116 -6.19 2.55 23.88
C GLU A 116 -7.24 3.66 23.68
N PRO A 117 -8.51 3.31 23.44
CA PRO A 117 -9.56 4.30 23.30
C PRO A 117 -9.47 5.22 24.53
N ARG A 118 -9.22 6.51 24.29
CA ARG A 118 -9.18 7.51 25.37
C ARG A 118 -10.52 7.45 26.09
N SER A 119 -10.54 6.77 27.23
CA SER A 119 -11.54 6.92 28.26
C SER A 119 -11.38 8.34 28.82
N GLY A 120 -11.98 9.31 28.13
CA GLY A 120 -12.23 10.61 28.74
C GLY A 120 -13.12 10.39 29.97
N PRO A 121 -12.89 11.11 31.08
CA PRO A 121 -13.81 11.03 32.21
C PRO A 121 -15.18 11.52 31.73
N PHE A 122 -16.17 10.62 31.74
CA PHE A 122 -17.57 11.04 31.74
C PHE A 122 -17.79 11.77 33.06
N ILE A 123 -17.75 13.10 33.01
CA ILE A 123 -18.34 13.93 34.06
C ILE A 123 -19.82 14.08 33.70
N LEU A 124 -20.67 13.38 34.47
CA LEU A 124 -22.00 13.83 34.87
C LEU A 124 -22.01 13.89 36.39
#